data_AF-A0A842W5L8-F1
#
_entry.id   AF-A0A842W5L8-F1
#
_cell.length_a   1.000
_cell.length_b   1.000
_cell.length_c   1.000
_cell.angle_alpha   90.00
_cell.angle_beta   90.00
_cell.angle_gamma   90.00
#
_symmetry.space_group_name_H-M   'P 1'
#
loop_
_entity.id
_entity.type
_entity.pdbx_description
1 polymer ?
#
loop_
_entity_poly.entity_id
_entity_poly.type
_entity_poly.pdbx_seq_one_letter_code
_entity_poly.pdbx_strand_id
1 'polypeptide(L)'
;MAEKKKKLKSVKRFGARYGRRVKHKLAEVEAVQKGKHICPYCRAPKVKRVAAGIWNCRKCGAKFTGKAYSVKKEIKTEKKEEEPEEESKEEKEE
;
A
#
# COMPACT_ATOMS: atom_id res chain seq x y z
N MET A 1 -24.42 21.45 -8.52
CA MET A 1 -23.92 21.57 -7.13
C MET A 1 -22.44 21.21 -7.11
N ALA A 2 -21.55 22.11 -6.68
CA ALA A 2 -20.10 21.86 -6.69
C ALA A 2 -19.73 20.94 -5.52
N GLU A 3 -19.37 19.69 -5.82
CA GLU A 3 -18.92 18.72 -4.82
C GLU A 3 -17.67 19.24 -4.09
N LYS A 4 -17.69 19.17 -2.75
CA LYS A 4 -16.67 19.77 -1.88
C LYS A 4 -15.34 19.01 -2.06
N LYS A 5 -14.46 19.53 -2.93
CA LYS A 5 -13.15 18.93 -3.22
C LYS A 5 -12.40 18.57 -1.93
N LYS A 6 -11.98 17.30 -1.81
CA LYS A 6 -11.22 16.74 -0.69
C LYS A 6 -10.09 17.70 -0.33
N LYS A 7 -10.13 18.25 0.90
CA LYS A 7 -9.15 19.22 1.38
C LYS A 7 -7.77 18.56 1.37
N LEU A 8 -6.83 19.10 0.59
CA LEU A 8 -5.40 18.75 0.64
C LEU A 8 -4.93 19.00 2.09
N LYS A 9 -4.57 17.95 2.82
CA LYS A 9 -4.16 18.06 4.24
C LYS A 9 -2.68 18.41 4.35
N SER A 10 -1.80 17.41 4.22
CA SER A 10 -0.35 17.55 4.41
C SER A 10 0.31 18.50 3.40
N VAL A 11 -0.26 18.58 2.20
CA VAL A 11 0.31 19.29 1.06
C VAL A 11 0.07 20.81 1.13
N LYS A 12 -0.68 21.30 2.12
CA LYS A 12 -0.83 22.73 2.38
C LYS A 12 0.49 23.44 2.71
N ARG A 13 1.49 22.71 3.25
CA ARG A 13 2.82 23.26 3.54
C ARG A 13 3.53 23.88 2.34
N PHE A 14 3.13 23.51 1.12
CA PHE A 14 3.76 24.01 -0.10
C PHE A 14 3.20 25.36 -0.60
N GLY A 15 2.14 25.89 0.02
CA GLY A 15 1.55 27.19 -0.34
C GLY A 15 0.99 27.17 -1.77
N ALA A 16 1.23 28.23 -2.55
CA ALA A 16 0.77 28.35 -3.93
C ALA A 16 1.61 27.56 -4.96
N ARG A 17 2.83 27.14 -4.62
CA ARG A 17 3.83 26.54 -5.55
C ARG A 17 3.42 25.16 -6.10
N TYR A 18 4.02 24.70 -7.21
CA TYR A 18 3.90 23.33 -7.79
C TYR A 18 2.56 22.91 -8.42
N GLY A 19 1.52 23.75 -8.37
CA GLY A 19 0.24 23.49 -9.03
C GLY A 19 -0.63 22.39 -8.37
N ARG A 20 -1.85 22.20 -8.89
CA ARG A 20 -2.87 21.34 -8.25
C ARG A 20 -2.58 19.84 -8.42
N ARG A 21 -2.28 19.37 -9.63
CA ARG A 21 -2.18 17.93 -9.95
C ARG A 21 -1.08 17.22 -9.17
N VAL A 22 0.12 17.80 -9.14
CA VAL A 22 1.27 17.25 -8.40
C VAL A 22 0.96 17.16 -6.90
N LYS A 23 0.29 18.18 -6.37
CA LYS A 23 -0.14 18.20 -4.96
C LYS A 23 -1.12 17.10 -4.60
N HIS A 24 -2.09 16.80 -5.46
CA HIS A 24 -3.05 15.71 -5.20
C HIS A 24 -2.34 14.36 -5.16
N LYS A 25 -1.48 14.07 -6.16
CA LYS A 25 -0.70 12.83 -6.18
C LYS A 25 0.18 12.67 -4.93
N LEU A 26 0.86 13.74 -4.52
CA LEU A 26 1.69 13.72 -3.32
C LEU A 26 0.85 13.53 -2.05
N ALA A 27 -0.35 14.12 -1.98
CA ALA A 27 -1.24 13.97 -0.83
C ALA A 27 -1.68 12.52 -0.64
N GLU A 28 -1.96 11.81 -1.73
CA GLU A 28 -2.33 10.40 -1.73
C GLU A 28 -1.18 9.54 -1.21
N VAL A 29 0.04 9.75 -1.73
CA VAL A 29 1.24 9.01 -1.30
C VAL A 29 1.55 9.28 0.17
N GLU A 30 1.51 10.54 0.62
CA GLU A 30 1.75 10.89 2.02
C GLU A 30 0.66 10.37 2.96
N ALA A 31 -0.59 10.28 2.50
CA ALA A 31 -1.68 9.71 3.28
C ALA A 31 -1.46 8.21 3.54
N VAL A 32 -1.02 7.46 2.53
CA VAL A 32 -0.65 6.04 2.69
C VAL A 32 0.58 5.92 3.59
N GLN A 33 1.61 6.73 3.38
CA GLN A 33 2.84 6.69 4.16
C GLN A 33 2.62 6.99 5.65
N LYS A 34 1.88 8.05 5.96
CA LYS A 34 1.60 8.49 7.35
C LYS A 34 0.43 7.73 7.98
N GLY A 35 -0.23 6.86 7.23
CA GLY A 35 -1.28 5.98 7.71
C GLY A 35 -0.79 5.06 8.83
N LYS A 36 -1.74 4.53 9.61
CA LYS A 36 -1.42 3.53 10.63
C LYS A 36 -1.18 2.19 9.93
N HIS A 37 0.03 1.65 10.06
CA HIS A 37 0.39 0.35 9.48
C HIS A 37 0.47 -0.71 10.58
N ILE A 38 0.00 -1.92 10.25
CA ILE A 38 0.00 -3.09 11.12
C ILE A 38 1.39 -3.72 11.08
N CYS A 39 1.96 -4.01 12.26
CA CYS A 39 3.22 -4.71 12.37
C CYS A 39 3.06 -6.20 12.04
N PRO A 40 3.94 -6.80 11.21
CA PRO A 40 3.86 -8.23 10.91
C PRO A 40 4.12 -9.12 12.13
N TYR A 41 4.95 -8.67 13.08
CA TYR A 41 5.31 -9.46 14.26
C TYR A 41 4.27 -9.38 15.38
N CYS A 42 3.95 -8.17 15.84
CA CYS A 42 3.11 -7.97 17.02
C CYS A 42 1.67 -7.53 16.71
N ARG A 43 1.30 -7.47 15.42
CA ARG A 43 -0.02 -7.08 14.88
C ARG A 43 -0.57 -5.74 15.37
N ALA A 44 0.26 -4.92 16.03
CA ALA A 44 -0.15 -3.62 16.53
C ALA A 44 -0.03 -2.54 15.43
N PRO A 45 -0.98 -1.61 15.34
CA PRO A 45 -0.96 -0.51 14.37
C PRO A 45 -0.05 0.65 14.82
N LYS A 46 1.18 0.34 15.26
CA LYS A 46 2.15 1.29 15.84
C LYS A 46 3.48 1.35 15.07
N VAL A 47 3.44 1.02 13.78
CA VAL A 47 4.62 1.09 12.89
C VAL A 47 4.83 2.51 12.39
N LYS A 48 6.09 2.96 12.35
CA LYS A 48 6.51 4.22 11.72
C LYS A 48 7.63 3.97 10.71
N ARG A 49 7.64 4.75 9.62
CA ARG A 49 8.73 4.75 8.63
C ARG A 49 9.97 5.42 9.23
N VAL A 50 11.14 4.81 9.02
CA VAL A 50 12.45 5.40 9.39
C VAL A 50 13.13 5.93 8.14
N ALA A 51 13.25 5.10 7.10
CA ALA A 51 13.83 5.46 5.81
C ALA A 51 13.00 4.91 4.66
N ALA A 52 13.42 5.11 3.41
CA ALA A 52 12.82 4.41 2.27
C ALA A 52 12.96 2.89 2.46
N GLY A 53 11.83 2.17 2.47
CA GLY A 53 11.80 0.72 2.62
C GLY A 53 12.08 0.21 4.04
N ILE A 54 12.55 1.04 4.97
CA ILE A 54 12.83 0.64 6.36
C ILE A 54 11.76 1.16 7.31
N TRP A 55 11.14 0.22 8.03
CA TRP A 55 10.05 0.48 8.97
C TRP A 55 10.42 -0.01 10.37
N ASN A 56 9.95 0.70 11.40
CA ASN A 56 10.18 0.37 12.80
C ASN A 56 8.86 0.31 13.57
N CYS A 57 8.63 -0.77 14.30
CA CYS A 57 7.50 -0.88 15.21
C CYS A 57 7.83 -0.31 16.59
N ARG A 58 7.05 0.66 17.06
CA ARG A 58 7.24 1.24 18.41
C ARG A 58 6.83 0.32 19.56
N LYS A 59 6.06 -0.75 19.30
CA LYS A 59 5.60 -1.67 20.36
C LYS A 59 6.65 -2.76 20.64
N CYS A 60 7.14 -3.44 19.60
CA CYS A 60 8.10 -4.54 19.75
C CYS A 60 9.55 -4.16 19.40
N GLY A 61 9.82 -2.95 18.91
CA GLY A 61 11.16 -2.51 18.52
C GLY A 61 11.70 -3.13 17.22
N ALA A 62 10.95 -4.04 16.60
CA ALA A 62 11.37 -4.71 15.37
C ALA A 62 11.51 -3.71 14.20
N LYS A 63 12.68 -3.74 13.55
CA LYS A 63 12.95 -3.06 12.28
C LYS A 63 12.81 -4.06 11.14
N PHE A 64 12.08 -3.70 10.09
CA PHE A 64 11.83 -4.59 8.97
C PHE A 64 11.77 -3.83 7.64
N THR A 65 11.90 -4.59 6.56
CA THR A 65 11.88 -4.09 5.18
C THR A 65 10.48 -4.17 4.58
N GLY A 66 10.07 -3.15 3.83
CA GLY A 66 8.79 -3.10 3.12
C GLY A 66 8.89 -2.20 1.87
N LYS A 67 7.75 -1.80 1.29
CA LYS A 67 7.77 -0.82 0.19
C LYS A 67 8.16 0.56 0.73
N ALA A 68 8.53 1.48 -0.18
CA ALA A 68 8.95 2.83 0.17
C ALA A 68 7.86 3.64 0.92
N TYR A 69 6.59 3.47 0.53
CA TYR A 69 5.46 4.24 1.06
C TYR A 69 4.37 3.40 1.73
N SER A 70 4.40 2.07 1.58
CA SER A 70 3.44 1.15 2.18
C SER A 70 4.13 -0.08 2.77
N VAL A 71 3.51 -0.65 3.81
CA VAL A 71 4.03 -1.88 4.45
C VAL A 71 3.52 -3.14 3.73
N LYS A 72 2.31 -3.11 3.16
CA LYS A 72 1.72 -4.26 2.48
C LYS A 72 2.47 -4.56 1.16
N LYS A 73 2.95 -5.81 1.04
CA LYS A 73 3.38 -6.40 -0.22
C LYS A 73 2.14 -6.80 -1.03
N GLU A 74 1.58 -5.89 -1.80
CA GLU A 74 0.82 -6.30 -2.98
C GLU A 74 1.86 -6.62 -4.05
N ILE A 75 2.27 -7.88 -4.11
CA ILE A 75 2.95 -8.41 -5.29
C ILE A 75 1.82 -8.57 -6.29
N LYS A 76 1.80 -7.76 -7.35
CA LYS A 76 1.03 -8.14 -8.53
C LYS A 76 1.80 -9.31 -9.12
N THR A 77 1.45 -10.53 -8.73
CA THR A 77 1.66 -11.64 -9.64
C THR A 77 0.92 -11.23 -10.91
N GLU A 78 1.67 -11.06 -12.00
CA GLU A 78 1.07 -11.21 -13.31
C GLU A 78 0.34 -12.55 -13.24
N LYS A 79 -0.99 -12.53 -13.34
CA LYS A 79 -1.74 -13.73 -13.65
C LYS A 79 -1.16 -14.20 -14.99
N LYS A 80 -0.24 -15.17 -14.94
CA LYS A 80 -0.12 -16.12 -16.04
C LYS A 80 -1.45 -16.86 -16.02
N GLU A 81 -2.20 -16.70 -17.11
CA GLU A 81 -3.32 -17.58 -17.42
C GLU A 81 -2.74 -19.00 -17.45
N GLU A 82 -3.02 -19.78 -16.43
CA GLU A 82 -2.93 -21.24 -16.51
C GLU A 82 -4.27 -21.68 -17.07
N GLU A 83 -4.23 -22.04 -18.36
CA GLU A 83 -5.28 -22.81 -19.02
C GLU A 83 -5.54 -24.08 -18.20
N PRO A 84 -6.80 -24.49 -18.01
CA PRO A 84 -7.09 -25.75 -17.33
C PRO A 84 -6.54 -26.90 -18.16
N GLU A 85 -5.59 -27.64 -17.56
CA GLU A 85 -5.08 -28.91 -18.06
C GLU A 85 -6.24 -29.90 -18.22
N GLU A 86 -6.35 -30.45 -19.43
CA GLU A 86 -7.05 -31.71 -19.70
C GLU A 86 -6.46 -32.81 -18.80
N GLU A 87 -7.15 -33.18 -17.73
CA GLU A 87 -7.04 -34.54 -17.18
C GLU A 87 -8.03 -35.45 -17.92
N SER A 88 -7.46 -36.11 -18.93
CA SER A 88 -7.64 -37.51 -19.32
C SER A 88 -8.82 -38.30 -18.72
N LYS A 89 -9.73 -38.67 -19.62
CA LYS A 89 -10.12 -40.04 -19.99
C LYS A 89 -10.26 -41.12 -18.90
N GLU A 90 -11.44 -41.75 -18.99
CA GLU A 90 -11.75 -43.17 -18.79
C GLU A 90 -12.06 -43.65 -17.36
N GLU A 91 -13.36 -43.79 -17.08
CA GLU A 91 -14.01 -44.98 -16.47
C GLU A 91 -15.53 -44.71 -16.43
N LYS A 92 -16.31 -45.31 -17.33
CA LYS A 92 -17.18 -46.49 -17.09
C LYS A 92 -18.40 -46.16 -16.21
N GLU A 93 -19.58 -46.50 -16.77
CA GLU A 93 -20.91 -46.67 -16.14
C GLU A 93 -21.97 -45.59 -16.47
N GLU A 94 -23.01 -46.10 -17.15
CA GLU A 94 -24.36 -45.58 -17.45
C GLU A 94 -24.57 -44.47 -18.50
#